data_AF-M5AHZ9-F1
#
_entry.id   AF-M5AHZ9-F1
#
_cell.length_a   1.000
_cell.length_b   1.000
_cell.length_c   1.000
_cell.angle_alpha   90.00
_cell.angle_beta   90.00
_cell.angle_gamma   90.00
#
_symmetry.space_group_name_H-M   'P 1'
#
loop_
_entity.id
_entity.type
_entity.pdbx_description
1 polymer ?
#
loop_
_entity_poly.entity_id
_entity_poly.type
_entity_poly.pdbx_seq_one_letter_code
_entity_poly.pdbx_strand_id
1 'polypeptide(L)'
;MLAQGLKPARIAVAGDSAGGGLTVATLVAIRDAKLPLPGAGACLSPWVDLEGIGESMTTKADVDPIVQKAGLLQMAAAYLGGKAPRTPLAAPLYADLSGLPPLLILLIQVGTAETLLDDASRLAERARKAGVTVSYEPWESMIHVWHLFAPMLDEGQQAIDHIGDFVRKQAA
;
A
#
# COMPACT_ATOMS: atom_id res chain seq x y z
N MET A 1 -18.16 8.22 7.76
CA MET A 1 -18.50 6.79 7.88
C MET A 1 -18.98 6.43 9.29
N LEU A 2 -18.15 6.59 10.33
CA LEU A 2 -18.57 6.28 11.72
C LEU A 2 -19.80 7.10 12.17
N ALA A 3 -19.82 8.41 11.90
CA ALA A 3 -20.97 9.28 12.19
C ALA A 3 -22.25 8.92 11.40
N GLN A 4 -22.14 8.11 10.34
CA GLN A 4 -23.27 7.61 9.56
C GLN A 4 -23.76 6.23 10.08
N GLY A 5 -23.19 5.73 11.18
CA GLY A 5 -23.58 4.46 11.79
C GLY A 5 -22.94 3.22 11.16
N LEU A 6 -21.97 3.38 10.24
CA LEU A 6 -21.24 2.24 9.68
C LEU A 6 -20.34 1.59 10.74
N LYS A 7 -20.48 0.27 10.90
CA LYS A 7 -19.62 -0.52 11.79
C LYS A 7 -18.17 -0.46 11.27
N PRO A 8 -17.15 -0.16 12.09
CA PRO A 8 -15.76 -0.10 11.67
C PRO A 8 -15.28 -1.37 10.96
N ALA A 9 -15.66 -2.54 11.48
CA ALA A 9 -15.34 -3.83 10.88
C ALA A 9 -15.91 -4.03 9.46
N ARG A 10 -16.89 -3.21 9.02
CA ARG A 10 -17.48 -3.24 7.66
C ARG A 10 -16.90 -2.17 6.74
N ILE A 11 -15.76 -1.60 7.13
CA ILE A 11 -15.05 -0.57 6.37
C ILE A 11 -13.73 -1.18 5.92
N ALA A 12 -13.37 -0.92 4.66
CA ALA A 12 -12.04 -1.13 4.13
C ALA A 12 -11.46 0.20 3.66
N VAL A 13 -10.15 0.38 3.82
CA VAL A 13 -9.41 1.51 3.23
C VAL A 13 -8.50 0.94 2.16
N ALA A 14 -8.60 1.46 0.94
CA ALA A 14 -7.82 0.97 -0.18
C ALA A 14 -7.25 2.12 -1.00
N GLY A 15 -6.07 1.91 -1.59
CA GLY A 15 -5.46 2.87 -2.48
C GLY A 15 -4.25 2.29 -3.21
N ASP A 16 -3.93 2.91 -4.34
CA ASP A 16 -2.84 2.54 -5.24
C ASP A 16 -1.68 3.54 -5.18
N SER A 17 -0.46 3.09 -5.42
CA SER A 17 0.73 3.95 -5.50
C SER A 17 0.90 4.83 -4.25
N ALA A 18 0.91 6.17 -4.40
CA ALA A 18 0.86 7.12 -3.29
C ALA A 18 -0.35 6.90 -2.36
N GLY A 19 -1.51 6.53 -2.92
CA GLY A 19 -2.72 6.15 -2.18
C GLY A 19 -2.56 4.84 -1.39
N GLY A 20 -1.70 3.93 -1.84
CA GLY A 20 -1.30 2.74 -1.08
C GLY A 20 -0.50 3.12 0.17
N GLY A 21 0.45 4.06 0.03
CA GLY A 21 1.11 4.67 1.19
C GLY A 21 0.13 5.39 2.11
N LEU A 22 -0.76 6.21 1.55
CA LEU A 22 -1.78 6.92 2.31
C LEU A 22 -2.75 5.98 3.05
N THR A 23 -3.03 4.80 2.50
CA THR A 23 -3.81 3.75 3.17
C THR A 23 -3.13 3.34 4.48
N VAL A 24 -1.84 3.03 4.45
CA VAL A 24 -1.07 2.68 5.65
C VAL A 24 -1.00 3.86 6.62
N ALA A 25 -0.71 5.07 6.13
CA ALA A 25 -0.67 6.28 6.96
C ALA A 25 -2.01 6.54 7.65
N THR A 26 -3.12 6.33 6.96
CA THR A 26 -4.48 6.51 7.49
C THR A 26 -4.75 5.50 8.60
N LEU A 27 -4.40 4.23 8.41
CA LEU A 27 -4.58 3.19 9.42
C LEU A 27 -3.78 3.50 10.69
N VAL A 28 -2.53 3.94 10.53
CA VAL A 28 -1.66 4.43 11.62
C VAL A 28 -2.31 5.61 12.33
N ALA A 29 -2.79 6.61 11.60
CA ALA A 29 -3.42 7.80 12.18
C ALA A 29 -4.73 7.47 12.93
N ILE A 30 -5.56 6.55 12.41
CA ILE A 30 -6.78 6.07 13.08
C ILE A 30 -6.42 5.41 14.42
N ARG A 31 -5.42 4.52 14.42
CA ARG A 31 -4.92 3.86 15.63
C ARG A 31 -4.43 4.89 16.65
N ASP A 32 -3.59 5.84 16.23
CA ASP A 32 -2.99 6.83 17.13
C ASP A 32 -4.04 7.78 17.71
N ALA A 33 -5.10 8.06 16.94
CA ALA A 33 -6.29 8.78 17.40
C ALA A 33 -7.21 7.94 18.32
N LYS A 34 -6.86 6.67 18.59
CA LYS A 34 -7.66 5.71 19.37
C LYS A 34 -9.07 5.52 18.82
N LEU A 35 -9.22 5.64 17.50
CA LEU A 35 -10.46 5.38 16.80
C LEU A 35 -10.58 3.90 16.46
N PRO A 36 -11.80 3.35 16.34
CA PRO A 36 -11.99 1.99 15.88
C PRO A 36 -11.40 1.79 14.47
N LEU A 37 -10.53 0.78 14.33
CA LEU A 37 -9.89 0.44 13.05
C LEU A 37 -10.89 -0.17 12.06
N PRO A 38 -10.68 0.03 10.75
CA PRO A 38 -11.41 -0.68 9.71
C PRO A 38 -11.09 -2.19 9.74
N GLY A 39 -11.96 -3.00 9.14
CA GLY A 39 -11.75 -4.45 9.02
C GLY A 39 -10.65 -4.84 8.03
N ALA A 40 -10.36 -3.99 7.04
CA ALA A 40 -9.37 -4.30 6.02
C ALA A 40 -8.61 -3.08 5.49
N GLY A 41 -7.38 -3.31 5.06
CA GLY A 41 -6.58 -2.40 4.25
C GLY A 41 -6.16 -3.08 2.95
N ALA A 42 -6.19 -2.39 1.82
CA ALA A 42 -5.67 -2.90 0.55
C ALA A 42 -4.73 -1.88 -0.12
N CYS A 43 -3.50 -2.30 -0.37
CA CYS A 43 -2.42 -1.48 -0.92
C CYS A 43 -2.02 -2.04 -2.29
N LEU A 44 -2.19 -1.24 -3.34
CA LEU A 44 -1.88 -1.64 -4.71
C LEU A 44 -0.62 -0.90 -5.16
N SER A 45 0.45 -1.63 -5.49
CA SER A 45 1.76 -1.08 -5.84
C SER A 45 2.20 0.06 -4.91
N PRO A 46 2.17 -0.11 -3.57
CA PRO A 46 2.23 1.00 -2.63
C PRO A 46 3.57 1.72 -2.64
N TRP A 47 3.53 3.04 -2.66
CA TRP A 47 4.69 3.90 -2.44
C TRP A 47 4.77 4.28 -0.95
N VAL A 48 5.78 3.78 -0.24
CA VAL A 48 5.93 3.96 1.22
C VAL A 48 7.27 4.53 1.65
N ASP A 49 8.20 4.66 0.72
CA ASP A 49 9.56 5.17 0.90
C ASP A 49 9.83 6.39 0.02
N LEU A 50 9.95 7.56 0.64
CA LEU A 50 10.19 8.82 -0.07
C LEU A 50 11.68 9.08 -0.39
N GLU A 51 12.58 8.16 -0.01
CA GLU A 51 14.01 8.23 -0.34
C GLU A 51 14.39 7.31 -1.51
N GLY A 52 13.50 6.38 -1.90
CA GLY A 52 13.74 5.42 -2.97
C GLY A 52 14.97 4.55 -2.71
N ILE A 53 15.10 3.99 -1.49
CA ILE A 53 16.25 3.19 -1.07
C ILE A 53 16.12 1.70 -1.41
N GLY A 54 14.97 1.26 -1.93
CA GLY A 54 14.79 -0.11 -2.44
C GLY A 54 15.74 -0.42 -3.60
N GLU A 55 16.27 -1.64 -3.66
CA GLU A 55 17.18 -2.08 -4.73
C GLU A 55 16.46 -2.18 -6.09
N SER A 56 15.18 -2.53 -6.07
CA SER A 56 14.23 -2.52 -7.21
C SER A 56 14.16 -1.18 -7.93
N MET A 57 14.44 -0.06 -7.25
CA MET A 57 14.57 1.26 -7.91
C MET A 57 15.66 1.29 -8.98
N THR A 58 16.65 0.39 -8.90
CA THR A 58 17.71 0.21 -9.88
C THR A 58 17.48 -1.06 -10.69
N THR A 59 17.24 -2.20 -10.02
CA THR A 59 17.18 -3.52 -10.69
C THR A 59 15.93 -3.71 -11.56
N LYS A 60 14.89 -2.91 -11.35
CA LYS A 60 13.64 -2.93 -12.14
C LYS A 60 13.45 -1.70 -13.02
N ALA A 61 14.40 -0.76 -13.02
CA ALA A 61 14.29 0.49 -13.78
C ALA A 61 14.09 0.24 -15.29
N ASP A 62 14.75 -0.76 -15.86
CA ASP A 62 14.67 -1.07 -17.30
C ASP A 62 13.36 -1.76 -17.70
N VAL A 63 12.63 -2.34 -16.74
CA VAL A 63 11.40 -3.11 -17.00
C VAL A 63 10.13 -2.42 -16.52
N ASP A 64 10.24 -1.38 -15.71
CA ASP A 64 9.12 -0.56 -15.26
C ASP A 64 8.85 0.59 -16.25
N PRO A 65 7.76 0.54 -17.03
CA PRO A 65 7.49 1.55 -18.05
C PRO A 65 6.88 2.84 -17.48
N ILE A 66 6.50 2.88 -16.21
CA ILE A 66 5.70 3.97 -15.62
C ILE A 66 6.49 4.71 -14.55
N VAL A 67 7.06 3.99 -13.58
CA VAL A 67 7.63 4.60 -12.38
C VAL A 67 9.15 4.53 -12.42
N GLN A 68 9.77 5.67 -12.18
CA GLN A 68 11.22 5.84 -12.20
C GLN A 68 11.67 6.64 -10.98
N LYS A 69 12.80 6.26 -10.40
CA LYS A 69 13.33 6.85 -9.16
C LYS A 69 13.41 8.38 -9.21
N ALA A 70 13.91 8.94 -10.32
CA ALA A 70 14.05 10.40 -10.45
C ALA A 70 12.70 11.13 -10.35
N GLY A 71 11.66 10.58 -10.98
CA GLY A 71 10.30 11.13 -10.91
C GLY A 71 9.72 11.04 -9.50
N LEU A 72 9.86 9.90 -8.84
CA LEU A 72 9.43 9.72 -7.45
C LEU A 72 10.11 10.70 -6.49
N LEU A 73 11.42 10.92 -6.63
CA LEU A 73 12.15 11.87 -5.77
C LEU A 73 11.68 13.32 -5.98
N GLN A 74 11.34 13.70 -7.22
CA GLN A 74 10.74 15.02 -7.50
C GLN A 74 9.37 15.16 -6.85
N MET A 75 8.51 14.14 -6.97
CA MET A 75 7.20 14.10 -6.32
C MET A 75 7.32 14.13 -4.80
N ALA A 76 8.28 13.39 -4.22
CA ALA A 76 8.55 13.37 -2.80
C ALA A 76 8.95 14.75 -2.28
N ALA A 77 9.85 15.45 -2.99
CA ALA A 77 10.27 16.80 -2.63
C ALA A 77 9.10 17.79 -2.62
N ALA A 78 8.22 17.71 -3.63
CA ALA A 78 7.02 18.53 -3.71
C ALA A 78 6.03 18.21 -2.57
N TYR A 79 5.80 16.93 -2.30
CA TYR A 79 4.87 16.48 -1.25
C TYR A 79 5.35 16.84 0.17
N LEU A 80 6.64 16.68 0.44
CA LEU A 80 7.22 16.92 1.76
C LEU A 80 7.27 18.39 2.15
N GLY A 81 7.38 19.30 1.18
CA GLY A 81 7.43 20.75 1.45
C GLY A 81 8.53 21.15 2.46
N GLY A 82 9.69 20.49 2.40
CA GLY A 82 10.81 20.71 3.31
C GLY A 82 10.80 19.88 4.61
N LYS A 83 9.78 19.03 4.83
CA LYS A 83 9.78 18.07 5.94
C LYS A 83 10.75 16.92 5.69
N ALA A 84 11.15 16.23 6.76
CA ALA A 84 12.05 15.09 6.67
C ALA A 84 11.40 13.94 5.84
N PRO A 85 12.15 13.28 4.95
CA PRO A 85 11.61 12.23 4.08
C PRO A 85 11.17 10.98 4.84
N ARG A 86 11.66 10.78 6.07
CA ARG A 86 11.27 9.69 6.97
C ARG A 86 10.12 10.06 7.91
N THR A 87 9.38 11.13 7.63
CA THR A 87 8.20 11.50 8.42
C THR A 87 7.19 10.36 8.39
N PRO A 88 6.83 9.71 9.52
CA PRO A 88 6.08 8.44 9.52
C PRO A 88 4.76 8.42 8.72
N LEU A 89 3.99 9.49 8.74
CA LEU A 89 2.72 9.57 8.00
C LEU A 89 2.91 9.96 6.52
N ALA A 90 4.10 10.41 6.12
CA ALA A 90 4.45 10.68 4.72
C ALA A 90 5.16 9.47 4.08
N ALA A 91 6.02 8.80 4.84
CA ALA A 91 6.72 7.59 4.47
C ALA A 91 6.37 6.47 5.49
N PRO A 92 5.23 5.78 5.30
CA PRO A 92 4.73 4.75 6.21
C PRO A 92 5.68 3.58 6.39
N LEU A 93 6.70 3.43 5.52
CA LEU A 93 7.79 2.49 5.74
C LEU A 93 8.45 2.72 7.10
N TYR A 94 8.45 3.94 7.65
CA TYR A 94 9.07 4.27 8.94
C TYR A 94 8.07 4.36 10.11
N ALA A 95 6.77 4.18 9.87
CA ALA A 95 5.77 4.23 10.92
C ALA A 95 5.87 3.03 11.87
N ASP A 96 5.49 3.24 13.13
CA ASP A 96 5.16 2.13 14.01
C ASP A 96 3.88 1.48 13.47
N LEU A 97 3.93 0.17 13.19
CA LEU A 97 2.80 -0.62 12.70
C LEU A 97 2.21 -1.51 13.79
N SER A 98 2.75 -1.46 15.01
CA SER A 98 2.22 -2.20 16.17
C SER A 98 0.85 -1.66 16.56
N GLY A 99 0.01 -2.49 17.19
CA GLY A 99 -1.33 -2.05 17.62
C GLY A 99 -2.35 -1.84 16.49
N LEU A 100 -1.99 -2.09 15.23
CA LEU A 100 -2.95 -2.37 14.15
C LEU A 100 -3.75 -3.70 14.29
N PRO A 101 -3.32 -4.73 15.06
CA PRO A 101 -4.11 -5.95 15.28
C PRO A 101 -5.30 -5.76 16.25
N PRO A 102 -6.31 -6.67 16.28
CA PRO A 102 -6.36 -7.99 15.64
C PRO A 102 -7.31 -8.13 14.42
N LEU A 103 -8.18 -7.15 14.15
CA LEU A 103 -9.20 -7.28 13.10
C LEU A 103 -8.75 -6.75 11.72
N LEU A 104 -7.65 -6.02 11.65
CA LEU A 104 -7.14 -5.49 10.39
C LEU A 104 -6.34 -6.57 9.65
N ILE A 105 -6.78 -6.90 8.44
CA ILE A 105 -5.96 -7.63 7.47
C ILE A 105 -5.48 -6.67 6.39
N LEU A 106 -4.20 -6.76 6.04
CA LEU A 106 -3.59 -5.94 5.00
C LEU A 106 -3.33 -6.79 3.75
N LEU A 107 -3.98 -6.45 2.65
CA LEU A 107 -3.65 -6.96 1.32
C LEU A 107 -2.63 -6.02 0.68
N ILE A 108 -1.56 -6.58 0.12
CA ILE A 108 -0.55 -5.86 -0.64
C ILE A 108 -0.37 -6.58 -1.97
N GLN A 109 -0.75 -5.93 -3.06
CA GLN A 109 -0.51 -6.40 -4.42
C GLN A 109 0.55 -5.53 -5.07
N VAL A 110 1.49 -6.14 -5.78
CA VAL A 110 2.55 -5.43 -6.51
C VAL A 110 3.01 -6.27 -7.70
N GLY A 111 3.39 -5.65 -8.79
CA GLY A 111 3.94 -6.30 -9.97
C GLY A 111 5.45 -6.54 -9.84
N THR A 112 5.95 -7.63 -10.38
CA THR A 112 7.40 -7.95 -10.34
C THR A 112 8.22 -7.13 -11.35
N ALA A 113 7.56 -6.41 -12.27
CA ALA A 113 8.16 -5.44 -13.20
C ALA A 113 7.92 -3.99 -12.74
N GLU A 114 8.11 -3.73 -11.44
CA GLU A 114 7.97 -2.41 -10.83
C GLU A 114 9.22 -2.01 -10.02
N THR A 115 9.57 -0.73 -10.09
CA THR A 115 10.58 -0.10 -9.23
C THR A 115 10.14 0.01 -7.77
N LEU A 116 8.82 -0.05 -7.50
CA LEU A 116 8.23 -0.06 -6.15
C LEU A 116 8.08 -1.48 -5.54
N LEU A 117 8.63 -2.51 -6.18
CA LEU A 117 8.58 -3.88 -5.68
C LEU A 117 9.12 -4.00 -4.24
N ASP A 118 10.24 -3.34 -3.92
CA ASP A 118 10.79 -3.39 -2.57
C ASP A 118 10.03 -2.54 -1.56
N ASP A 119 9.30 -1.52 -1.99
CA ASP A 119 8.42 -0.77 -1.09
C ASP A 119 7.33 -1.70 -0.55
N ALA A 120 6.70 -2.46 -1.45
CA ALA A 120 5.68 -3.43 -1.10
C ALA A 120 6.25 -4.59 -0.25
N SER A 121 7.39 -5.17 -0.64
CA SER A 121 7.99 -6.30 0.07
C SER A 121 8.44 -5.92 1.49
N ARG A 122 9.08 -4.77 1.66
CA ARG A 122 9.54 -4.25 2.97
C ARG A 122 8.37 -3.83 3.86
N LEU A 123 7.31 -3.25 3.29
CA LEU A 123 6.07 -2.99 4.02
C LEU A 123 5.48 -4.30 4.56
N ALA A 124 5.35 -5.32 3.71
CA ALA A 124 4.81 -6.62 4.11
C ALA A 124 5.62 -7.26 5.23
N GLU A 125 6.95 -7.26 5.13
CA GLU A 125 7.85 -7.77 6.17
C GLU A 125 7.69 -7.01 7.49
N ARG A 126 7.71 -5.67 7.45
CA ARG A 126 7.54 -4.84 8.64
C ARG A 126 6.19 -5.02 9.31
N ALA A 127 5.11 -5.06 8.52
CA ALA A 127 3.76 -5.27 9.03
C ALA A 127 3.63 -6.63 9.72
N ARG A 128 4.19 -7.71 9.12
CA ARG A 128 4.24 -9.04 9.76
C ARG A 128 5.03 -9.03 11.06
N LYS A 129 6.21 -8.37 11.09
CA LYS A 129 7.02 -8.22 12.31
C LYS A 129 6.28 -7.46 13.43
N ALA A 130 5.38 -6.55 13.05
CA ALA A 130 4.52 -5.82 13.98
C ALA A 130 3.25 -6.58 14.40
N GLY A 131 3.08 -7.83 13.94
CA GLY A 131 1.94 -8.69 14.28
C GLY A 131 0.69 -8.49 13.42
N VAL A 132 0.77 -7.75 12.31
CA VAL A 132 -0.33 -7.57 11.37
C VAL A 132 -0.46 -8.80 10.47
N THR A 133 -1.69 -9.24 10.22
CA THR A 133 -1.95 -10.28 9.22
C THR A 133 -1.86 -9.69 7.82
N VAL A 134 -0.93 -10.20 7.01
CA VAL A 134 -0.62 -9.65 5.69
C VAL A 134 -0.76 -10.70 4.60
N SER A 135 -1.64 -10.45 3.63
CA SER A 135 -1.62 -11.12 2.31
C SER A 135 -0.70 -10.31 1.40
N TYR A 136 0.42 -10.90 0.98
CA TYR A 136 1.37 -10.27 0.06
C TYR A 136 1.38 -11.06 -1.24
N GLU A 137 1.08 -10.36 -2.33
CA GLU A 137 0.85 -10.93 -3.65
C GLU A 137 1.73 -10.21 -4.67
N PRO A 138 2.95 -10.71 -4.91
CA PRO A 138 3.74 -10.30 -6.06
C PRO A 138 3.17 -10.96 -7.33
N TRP A 139 2.81 -10.18 -8.34
CA TRP A 139 2.25 -10.63 -9.60
C TRP A 139 3.32 -10.60 -10.69
N GLU A 140 3.59 -11.78 -11.27
CA GLU A 140 4.68 -11.95 -12.22
C GLU A 140 4.48 -11.11 -13.48
N SER A 141 5.54 -10.45 -13.95
CA SER A 141 5.57 -9.59 -15.14
C SER A 141 4.60 -8.40 -15.14
N MET A 142 3.86 -8.15 -14.05
CA MET A 142 2.96 -7.01 -13.95
C MET A 142 3.73 -5.71 -13.67
N ILE A 143 3.22 -4.62 -14.25
CA ILE A 143 3.75 -3.26 -14.14
C ILE A 143 2.96 -2.45 -13.11
N HIS A 144 3.37 -1.19 -12.89
CA HIS A 144 2.76 -0.30 -11.91
C HIS A 144 1.25 -0.16 -12.07
N VAL A 145 0.50 -0.51 -11.02
CA VAL A 145 -0.97 -0.44 -10.95
C VAL A 145 -1.63 -1.06 -12.17
N TRP A 146 -1.21 -2.29 -12.52
CA TRP A 146 -1.73 -3.00 -13.70
C TRP A 146 -3.26 -3.17 -13.67
N HIS A 147 -3.89 -3.04 -12.50
CA HIS A 147 -5.34 -2.96 -12.29
C HIS A 147 -6.03 -1.97 -13.22
N LEU A 148 -5.39 -0.84 -13.55
CA LEU A 148 -5.94 0.17 -14.46
C LEU A 148 -6.15 -0.37 -15.89
N PHE A 149 -5.43 -1.42 -16.26
CA PHE A 149 -5.54 -2.07 -17.56
C PHE A 149 -6.55 -3.22 -17.57
N ALA A 150 -7.33 -3.44 -16.51
CA ALA A 150 -8.36 -4.48 -16.45
C ALA A 150 -9.27 -4.60 -17.69
N PRO A 151 -9.66 -3.51 -18.39
CA PRO A 151 -10.45 -3.62 -19.62
C PRO A 151 -9.75 -4.33 -20.80
N MET A 152 -8.42 -4.48 -20.74
CA MET A 152 -7.60 -5.02 -21.83
C MET A 152 -6.51 -6.01 -21.36
N LEU A 153 -6.43 -6.29 -20.06
CA LEU A 153 -5.45 -7.16 -19.43
C LEU A 153 -6.17 -8.05 -18.39
N ASP A 154 -6.21 -9.35 -18.64
CA ASP A 154 -6.93 -10.30 -17.80
C ASP A 154 -6.42 -10.30 -16.36
N GLU A 155 -5.10 -10.21 -16.15
CA GLU A 155 -4.47 -10.12 -14.84
C GLU A 155 -4.91 -8.87 -14.07
N GLY A 156 -5.24 -7.78 -14.77
CA GLY A 156 -5.81 -6.57 -14.18
C GLY A 156 -7.18 -6.83 -13.58
N GLN A 157 -8.05 -7.52 -14.33
CA GLN A 157 -9.38 -7.89 -13.84
C GLN A 157 -9.31 -8.93 -12.72
N GLN A 158 -8.44 -9.94 -12.85
CA GLN A 158 -8.23 -10.96 -11.81
C GLN A 158 -7.76 -10.34 -10.50
N ALA A 159 -6.83 -9.37 -10.56
CA ALA A 159 -6.36 -8.67 -9.37
C ALA A 159 -7.48 -7.85 -8.70
N ILE A 160 -8.33 -7.17 -9.48
CA ILE A 160 -9.53 -6.48 -8.97
C ILE A 160 -10.50 -7.45 -8.29
N ASP A 161 -10.75 -8.60 -8.91
CA ASP A 161 -11.65 -9.62 -8.36
C ASP A 161 -11.13 -10.17 -7.03
N HIS A 162 -9.82 -10.44 -6.95
CA HIS A 162 -9.15 -10.84 -5.70
C HIS A 162 -9.28 -9.78 -4.59
N ILE A 163 -9.13 -8.50 -4.92
CA ILE A 163 -9.36 -7.40 -3.95
C ILE A 163 -10.82 -7.41 -3.49
N GLY A 164 -11.77 -7.60 -4.41
CA GLY A 164 -13.18 -7.69 -4.11
C GLY A 164 -13.52 -8.83 -3.16
N ASP A 165 -12.98 -10.02 -3.41
CA ASP A 165 -13.14 -11.19 -2.54
C ASP A 165 -12.51 -11.00 -1.17
N PHE A 166 -11.31 -10.41 -1.14
CA PHE A 166 -10.64 -10.04 0.10
C PHE A 166 -11.51 -9.09 0.95
N VAL A 167 -12.00 -7.99 0.36
CA VAL A 167 -12.84 -7.02 1.08
C VAL A 167 -14.15 -7.68 1.53
N ARG A 168 -14.82 -8.48 0.68
CA ARG A 168 -16.04 -9.21 1.06
C ARG A 168 -15.83 -10.16 2.23
N LYS A 169 -14.66 -10.80 2.32
CA LYS A 169 -14.34 -11.74 3.40
C LYS A 169 -13.99 -11.04 4.71
N GLN A 170 -13.28 -9.90 4.64
CA GLN A 170 -12.71 -9.24 5.82
C GLN A 170 -13.52 -8.05 6.33
N ALA A 171 -14.34 -7.44 5.48
CA ALA A 171 -15.16 -6.26 5.81
C ALA A 171 -16.67 -6.52 5.62
N ALA A 172 -17.15 -7.71 6.00
CA ALA A 172 -18.53 -8.18 5.82
C ALA A 172 -19.53 -7.60 6.82
#